data_AF-C5B5F3-F1
#
_entry.id   AF-C5B5F3-F1
#
_cell.length_a   1.000
_cell.length_b   1.000
_cell.length_c   1.000
_cell.angle_alpha   90.00
_cell.angle_beta   90.00
_cell.angle_gamma   90.00
#
_symmetry.space_group_name_H-M   'P 1'
#
loop_
_entity.id
_entity.type
_entity.pdbx_description
1 polymer ?
#
loop_
_entity_poly.entity_id
_entity_poly.type
_entity_poly.pdbx_seq_one_letter_code
_entity_poly.pdbx_strand_id
1 'polypeptide(L)'
;MRGEDPWIRTFASSLSVARKSPFGMARRLLFADDEVTLSSEGTTMNQTADTNLRNSSFIRGATNEFTVDFGFARRQREVDVARGERALGHFILPPFQRPSVWTQDQQIRWIESMWSRMPLPAYVFNQSDELNSPTDEWLIDGQQRWSAVFEYVDDRFPVMGYYWNEVSEVDRRFFMNRPWTCIRTAYTDESVLRDIYDRLAYGGTPHDPSDREVVGSGPSAR
;
A
#
# COMPACT_ATOMS: atom_id res chain seq x y z
N MET A 1 -12.46 -29.09 27.49
CA MET A 1 -11.15 -29.46 26.93
C MET A 1 -11.00 -28.70 25.63
N ARG A 2 -10.32 -27.55 25.66
CA ARG A 2 -10.02 -26.74 24.47
C ARG A 2 -8.62 -27.15 24.03
N GLY A 3 -8.50 -27.67 22.81
CA GLY A 3 -7.20 -27.99 22.22
C GLY A 3 -6.49 -26.69 21.86
N GLU A 4 -5.31 -26.50 22.40
CA GLU A 4 -4.39 -25.43 22.02
C GLU A 4 -3.82 -25.74 20.64
N ASP A 5 -3.82 -24.74 19.75
CA ASP A 5 -3.37 -24.80 18.36
C ASP A 5 -1.81 -24.77 18.29
N PRO A 6 -1.12 -25.69 17.57
CA PRO A 6 0.32 -25.88 17.69
C PRO A 6 1.21 -24.76 17.10
N TRP A 7 0.65 -23.69 16.53
CA TRP A 7 1.41 -22.74 15.70
C TRP A 7 1.98 -21.49 16.42
N ILE A 8 1.85 -21.36 17.75
CA ILE A 8 2.27 -20.15 18.49
C ILE A 8 3.78 -20.08 18.83
N ARG A 9 4.62 -21.06 18.47
CA ARG A 9 6.06 -20.97 18.74
C ARG A 9 6.88 -20.87 17.46
N THR A 10 7.34 -19.64 17.17
CA THR A 10 8.75 -19.26 16.92
C THR A 10 8.77 -17.98 16.08
N PHE A 11 8.77 -16.80 16.69
CA PHE A 11 9.36 -15.58 16.09
C PHE A 11 9.58 -14.52 17.19
N ALA A 12 10.60 -14.79 18.02
CA ALA A 12 11.20 -13.79 18.89
C ALA A 12 12.71 -13.89 18.71
N SER A 13 13.25 -13.20 17.70
CA SER A 13 14.66 -12.76 17.62
C SER A 13 14.96 -12.26 16.20
N SER A 14 14.75 -10.96 15.95
CA SER A 14 15.70 -10.14 15.19
C SER A 14 15.19 -8.70 15.13
N LEU A 15 15.36 -7.97 16.25
CA LEU A 15 15.37 -6.51 16.24
C LEU A 15 16.72 -6.09 16.82
N SER A 16 17.75 -6.13 15.97
CA SER A 16 19.00 -5.42 16.20
C SER A 16 19.77 -5.38 14.89
N VAL A 17 20.04 -4.15 14.43
CA VAL A 17 21.23 -3.66 13.71
C VAL A 17 20.77 -2.62 12.67
N ALA A 18 20.50 -1.41 13.14
CA ALA A 18 20.67 -0.21 12.32
C ALA A 18 22.16 0.16 12.37
N ARG A 19 22.92 -0.22 11.33
CA ARG A 19 24.30 0.26 11.14
C ARG A 19 24.24 1.71 10.66
N LYS A 20 24.90 2.58 11.41
CA LYS A 20 25.26 3.96 11.03
C LYS A 20 26.01 3.95 9.69
N SER A 21 25.57 4.77 8.74
CA SER A 21 26.37 5.15 7.56
C SER A 21 27.18 6.42 7.89
N PRO A 22 28.51 6.44 7.70
CA PRO A 22 29.35 7.60 7.93
C PRO A 22 29.83 8.18 6.59
N PHE A 23 29.14 9.16 6.01
CA PHE A 23 29.76 10.01 4.98
C PHE A 23 29.18 11.42 5.06
N GLY A 24 29.94 12.30 5.69
CA GLY A 24 29.88 13.73 5.42
C GLY A 24 30.70 14.04 4.16
N MET A 25 30.22 14.97 3.35
CA MET A 25 31.03 16.04 2.78
C MET A 25 30.11 17.04 2.07
N ALA A 26 30.04 18.23 2.63
CA ALA A 26 29.49 19.40 1.96
C ALA A 26 30.37 19.75 0.76
N ARG A 27 29.79 19.82 -0.44
CA ARG A 27 30.41 20.49 -1.58
C ARG A 27 29.73 21.83 -1.80
N ARG A 28 30.45 22.87 -1.40
CA ARG A 28 30.22 24.28 -1.72
C ARG A 28 30.48 24.47 -3.21
N LEU A 29 29.43 24.71 -3.99
CA LEU A 29 29.55 25.20 -5.37
C LEU A 29 29.79 26.70 -5.30
N LEU A 30 30.99 27.12 -5.69
CA LEU A 30 31.34 28.51 -5.98
C LEU A 30 30.81 28.80 -7.39
N PHE A 31 29.90 29.76 -7.51
CA PHE A 31 29.61 30.42 -8.79
C PHE A 31 30.20 31.82 -8.73
N ALA A 32 30.86 32.19 -9.83
CA ALA A 32 31.64 33.40 -10.01
C ALA A 32 30.76 34.66 -9.99
N ASP A 33 31.37 35.75 -9.54
CA ASP A 33 30.84 37.09 -9.54
C ASP A 33 30.66 37.61 -10.97
N ASP A 34 29.43 37.94 -11.36
CA ASP A 34 29.16 38.84 -12.48
C ASP A 34 28.37 40.03 -11.92
N GLU A 35 29.03 41.20 -11.94
CA GLU A 35 28.41 42.49 -11.65
C GLU A 35 27.33 42.80 -12.69
N VAL A 36 26.09 42.98 -12.22
CA VAL A 36 25.02 43.59 -13.02
C VAL A 36 24.62 44.91 -12.36
N THR A 37 24.84 45.98 -13.12
CA THR A 37 24.56 47.37 -12.82
C THR A 37 23.07 47.62 -12.55
N LEU A 38 22.79 48.30 -11.44
CA LEU A 38 21.47 48.78 -11.04
C LEU A 38 20.95 49.84 -12.03
N SER A 39 19.81 49.56 -12.67
CA SER A 39 18.92 50.57 -13.24
C SER A 39 17.65 50.64 -12.39
N SER A 40 17.21 51.85 -12.11
CA SER A 40 16.16 52.18 -11.15
C SER A 40 14.80 52.26 -11.83
N GLU A 41 14.02 51.18 -11.78
CA GLU A 41 12.60 51.22 -12.16
C GLU A 41 11.75 50.41 -11.16
N GLY A 42 10.63 51.03 -10.76
CA GLY A 42 9.66 50.66 -9.73
C GLY A 42 9.59 49.20 -9.28
N THR A 43 10.02 48.96 -8.04
CA THR A 43 9.70 47.75 -7.26
C THR A 43 8.19 47.64 -7.06
N THR A 44 7.51 46.90 -7.92
CA THR A 44 6.26 46.25 -7.52
C THR A 44 6.65 45.16 -6.52
N MET A 45 6.25 45.32 -5.26
CA MET A 45 6.37 44.27 -4.26
C MET A 45 5.56 43.06 -4.72
N ASN A 46 6.22 42.09 -5.35
CA ASN A 46 5.66 40.76 -5.48
C ASN A 46 5.86 40.07 -4.12
N GLN A 47 4.96 40.36 -3.16
CA GLN A 47 4.82 39.53 -1.98
C GLN A 47 4.25 38.19 -2.46
N THR A 48 5.11 37.29 -2.89
CA THR A 48 4.78 35.86 -2.87
C THR A 48 4.53 35.53 -1.41
N ALA A 49 3.27 35.50 -0.99
CA ALA A 49 2.90 34.94 0.30
C ALA A 49 3.54 33.55 0.35
N ASP A 50 4.47 33.34 1.28
CA ASP A 50 5.10 32.04 1.49
C ASP A 50 3.99 31.01 1.67
N THR A 51 3.71 30.23 0.62
CA THR A 51 2.64 29.26 0.66
C THR A 51 3.04 28.19 1.67
N ASN A 52 2.41 28.21 2.84
CA ASN A 52 2.76 27.39 3.99
C ASN A 52 2.27 25.94 3.83
N LEU A 53 2.43 25.37 2.64
CA LEU A 53 1.93 24.04 2.25
C LEU A 53 2.50 22.95 3.16
N ARG A 54 3.76 23.10 3.60
CA ARG A 54 4.42 22.18 4.55
C ARG A 54 3.70 22.06 5.89
N ASN A 55 2.91 23.07 6.27
CA ASN A 55 2.09 23.05 7.48
C ASN A 55 0.67 22.54 7.24
N SER A 56 0.29 22.17 6.03
CA SER A 56 -1.00 21.51 5.79
C SER A 56 -1.05 20.19 6.57
N SER A 57 -2.12 19.94 7.33
CA SER A 57 -2.34 18.65 8.00
C SER A 57 -2.22 17.48 7.01
N PHE A 58 -2.60 17.71 5.76
CA PHE A 58 -2.47 16.76 4.65
C PHE A 58 -1.02 16.43 4.26
N ILE A 59 -0.06 17.33 4.49
CA ILE A 59 1.36 17.11 4.17
C ILE A 59 2.15 16.61 5.39
N ARG A 60 1.59 16.76 6.61
CA ARG A 60 2.29 16.41 7.87
C ARG A 60 2.36 14.91 8.17
N GLY A 61 1.69 14.03 7.42
CA GLY A 61 1.72 12.60 7.70
C GLY A 61 3.09 11.97 7.47
N ALA A 62 3.51 11.10 8.39
CA ALA A 62 4.69 10.27 8.16
C ALA A 62 4.34 9.12 7.21
N THR A 63 5.08 9.00 6.11
CA THR A 63 5.00 7.84 5.22
C THR A 63 6.23 6.97 5.40
N ASN A 64 6.02 5.67 5.62
CA ASN A 64 7.10 4.70 5.66
C ASN A 64 6.75 3.49 4.79
N GLU A 65 7.74 2.98 4.07
CA GLU A 65 7.61 1.80 3.22
C GLU A 65 8.20 0.57 3.91
N PHE A 66 7.41 -0.49 4.01
CA PHE A 66 7.87 -1.78 4.52
C PHE A 66 7.47 -2.90 3.58
N THR A 67 8.23 -3.99 3.62
CA THR A 67 7.76 -5.28 3.13
C THR A 67 6.98 -5.94 4.25
N VAL A 68 5.71 -6.28 4.01
CA VAL A 68 4.91 -6.98 5.02
C VAL A 68 5.03 -8.49 4.88
N ASP A 69 5.10 -9.13 6.04
CA ASP A 69 4.98 -10.58 6.23
C ASP A 69 3.50 -10.97 6.32
N PHE A 70 3.07 -11.91 5.48
CA PHE A 70 1.69 -12.41 5.47
C PHE A 70 1.22 -12.99 6.81
N GLY A 71 2.15 -13.40 7.69
CA GLY A 71 1.82 -13.84 9.06
C GLY A 71 1.21 -12.74 9.93
N PHE A 72 1.57 -11.47 9.71
CA PHE A 72 0.97 -10.32 10.41
C PHE A 72 -0.50 -10.13 10.05
N ALA A 73 -0.83 -10.30 8.76
CA ALA A 73 -2.12 -9.95 8.20
C ALA A 73 -3.29 -10.83 8.66
N ARG A 74 -3.06 -11.98 9.31
CA ARG A 74 -4.14 -12.87 9.79
C ARG A 74 -4.68 -12.56 11.19
N ARG A 75 -4.02 -11.70 11.96
CA ARG A 75 -4.43 -11.43 13.36
C ARG A 75 -5.73 -10.65 13.39
N GLN A 76 -6.82 -11.27 13.84
CA GLN A 76 -8.11 -10.60 13.97
C GLN A 76 -8.04 -9.45 14.98
N ARG A 77 -8.70 -8.33 14.66
CA ARG A 77 -8.86 -7.14 15.52
C ARG A 77 -10.33 -6.96 15.89
N GLU A 78 -10.58 -6.36 17.04
CA GLU A 78 -11.89 -5.82 17.36
C GLU A 78 -12.18 -4.62 16.45
N VAL A 79 -13.42 -4.54 15.95
CA VAL A 79 -13.87 -3.48 15.03
C VAL A 79 -15.04 -2.73 15.64
N ASP A 80 -15.14 -1.44 15.34
CA ASP A 80 -16.31 -0.65 15.71
C ASP A 80 -17.44 -0.87 14.69
N VAL A 81 -18.24 -1.91 14.95
CA VAL A 81 -19.41 -2.27 14.13
C VAL A 81 -20.44 -1.13 14.10
N ALA A 82 -20.55 -0.34 15.17
CA ALA A 82 -21.50 0.78 15.24
C ALA A 82 -21.10 1.93 14.29
N ARG A 83 -19.80 2.14 14.08
CA ARG A 83 -19.28 3.05 13.04
C ARG A 83 -19.39 2.50 11.62
N GLY A 84 -19.69 1.20 11.46
CA GLY A 84 -19.76 0.54 10.16
C GLY A 84 -18.42 0.00 9.65
N GLU A 85 -17.44 -0.18 10.56
CA GLU A 85 -16.16 -0.79 10.22
C GLU A 85 -16.31 -2.29 9.93
N ARG A 86 -15.42 -2.81 9.09
CA ARG A 86 -15.39 -4.24 8.73
C ARG A 86 -13.99 -4.79 8.90
N ALA A 87 -13.86 -5.98 9.49
CA ALA A 87 -12.56 -6.64 9.61
C ALA A 87 -12.11 -7.25 8.27
N LEU A 88 -10.81 -7.15 7.98
CA LEU A 88 -10.15 -7.84 6.88
C LEU A 88 -8.78 -8.35 7.35
N GLY A 89 -8.80 -9.48 8.06
CA GLY A 89 -7.60 -10.00 8.72
C GLY A 89 -7.16 -9.08 9.86
N HIS A 90 -5.93 -8.55 9.76
CA HIS A 90 -5.40 -7.54 10.67
C HIS A 90 -5.93 -6.14 10.43
N PHE A 91 -6.42 -5.90 9.21
CA PHE A 91 -6.85 -4.58 8.82
C PHE A 91 -8.30 -4.31 9.21
N ILE A 92 -8.58 -3.03 9.42
CA ILE A 92 -9.92 -2.51 9.57
C ILE A 92 -10.27 -1.77 8.28
N LEU A 93 -11.39 -2.11 7.65
CA LEU A 93 -11.92 -1.38 6.51
C LEU A 93 -12.76 -0.21 7.04
N PRO A 94 -12.39 1.05 6.71
CA PRO A 94 -13.17 2.22 7.08
C PRO A 94 -14.61 2.16 6.56
N PRO A 95 -15.57 2.82 7.23
CA PRO A 95 -16.98 2.75 6.84
C PRO A 95 -17.30 3.41 5.50
N PHE A 96 -16.43 4.30 5.01
CA PHE A 96 -16.58 4.93 3.70
C PHE A 96 -16.09 4.06 2.53
N GLN A 97 -15.41 2.93 2.80
CA GLN A 97 -14.98 2.04 1.73
C GLN A 97 -16.13 1.20 1.19
N ARG A 98 -16.17 1.06 -0.14
CA ARG A 98 -17.11 0.19 -0.84
C ARG A 98 -16.98 -1.29 -0.46
N PRO A 99 -18.00 -2.14 -0.74
CA PRO A 99 -17.87 -3.59 -0.66
C PRO A 99 -16.76 -4.17 -1.55
N SER A 100 -16.41 -5.44 -1.32
CA SER A 100 -15.55 -6.16 -2.27
C SER A 100 -16.30 -6.35 -3.58
N VAL A 101 -15.65 -6.06 -4.72
CA VAL A 101 -16.28 -6.06 -6.05
C VAL A 101 -15.47 -6.79 -7.11
N TRP A 102 -14.25 -7.26 -6.78
CA TRP A 102 -13.48 -8.06 -7.73
C TRP A 102 -14.20 -9.36 -8.07
N THR A 103 -14.30 -9.64 -9.37
CA THR A 103 -14.75 -10.94 -9.86
C THR A 103 -13.71 -12.01 -9.54
N GLN A 104 -14.15 -13.28 -9.54
CA GLN A 104 -13.25 -14.41 -9.31
C GLN A 104 -12.03 -14.39 -10.25
N ASP A 105 -12.22 -14.04 -11.53
CA ASP A 105 -11.12 -13.92 -12.51
C ASP A 105 -10.14 -12.79 -12.19
N GLN A 106 -10.60 -11.69 -11.59
CA GLN A 106 -9.72 -10.61 -11.13
C GLN A 106 -8.89 -11.08 -9.93
N GLN A 107 -9.52 -11.78 -8.99
CA GLN A 107 -8.83 -12.37 -7.84
C GLN A 107 -7.79 -13.40 -8.28
N ILE A 108 -8.13 -14.32 -9.19
CA ILE A 108 -7.20 -15.34 -9.71
C ILE A 108 -5.99 -14.68 -10.37
N ARG A 109 -6.20 -13.72 -11.28
CA ARG A 109 -5.09 -13.01 -11.95
C ARG A 109 -4.17 -12.28 -10.97
N TRP A 110 -4.74 -11.75 -9.89
CA TRP A 110 -3.96 -11.14 -8.82
C TRP A 110 -3.06 -12.18 -8.13
N ILE A 111 -3.60 -13.33 -7.74
CA ILE A 111 -2.82 -14.40 -7.09
C ILE A 111 -1.78 -14.98 -8.05
N GLU A 112 -2.10 -15.15 -9.33
CA GLU A 112 -1.13 -15.54 -10.36
C GLU A 112 0.02 -14.53 -10.46
N SER A 113 -0.28 -13.23 -10.44
CA SER A 113 0.76 -12.18 -10.45
C SER A 113 1.71 -12.28 -9.24
N MET A 114 1.17 -12.67 -8.07
CA MET A 114 1.97 -12.91 -6.87
C MET A 114 2.90 -14.12 -7.02
N TRP A 115 2.39 -15.24 -7.53
CA TRP A 115 3.18 -16.44 -7.85
C TRP A 115 4.28 -16.13 -8.87
N SER A 116 3.96 -15.38 -9.93
CA SER A 116 4.88 -15.02 -11.01
C SER A 116 5.88 -13.92 -10.67
N ARG A 117 5.94 -13.47 -9.40
CA ARG A 117 6.88 -12.42 -8.93
C ARG A 117 6.78 -11.11 -9.71
N MET A 118 5.62 -10.81 -10.30
CA MET A 118 5.39 -9.54 -10.97
C MET A 118 5.49 -8.38 -9.95
N PRO A 119 5.80 -7.16 -10.41
CA PRO A 119 5.66 -5.96 -9.59
C PRO A 119 4.24 -5.88 -9.03
N LEU A 120 4.14 -5.84 -7.70
CA LEU A 120 2.87 -5.74 -7.01
C LEU A 120 2.62 -4.27 -6.67
N PRO A 121 1.44 -3.70 -7.00
CA PRO A 121 1.12 -2.35 -6.56
C PRO A 121 1.13 -2.32 -5.03
N ALA A 122 1.63 -1.24 -4.43
CA ALA A 122 1.63 -1.09 -2.98
C ALA A 122 0.21 -1.00 -2.42
N TYR A 123 0.03 -1.38 -1.16
CA TYR A 123 -1.21 -1.12 -0.43
C TYR A 123 -0.96 -0.07 0.66
N VAL A 124 -2.01 0.60 1.13
CA VAL A 124 -1.90 1.71 2.08
C VAL A 124 -2.73 1.39 3.31
N PHE A 125 -2.13 1.50 4.49
CA PHE A 125 -2.86 1.44 5.76
C PHE A 125 -2.43 2.58 6.68
N ASN A 126 -3.30 2.89 7.64
CA ASN A 126 -3.05 3.88 8.66
C ASN A 126 -2.73 3.19 9.98
N GLN A 127 -1.68 3.64 10.65
CA GLN A 127 -1.35 3.25 12.01
C GLN A 127 -1.06 4.54 12.77
N SER A 128 -1.97 4.89 13.66
CA SER A 128 -1.87 6.17 14.36
C SER A 128 -0.77 6.11 15.42
N ASP A 129 -0.04 7.20 15.59
CA ASP A 129 0.90 7.34 16.71
C ASP A 129 0.16 7.57 18.06
N GLU A 130 -1.16 7.82 18.02
CA GLU A 130 -2.00 7.98 19.20
C GLU A 130 -2.59 6.63 19.66
N LEU A 131 -2.45 6.35 20.96
CA LEU A 131 -2.99 5.13 21.56
C LEU A 131 -4.53 5.11 21.43
N ASN A 132 -5.08 3.99 20.96
CA ASN A 132 -6.52 3.78 20.74
C ASN A 132 -7.15 4.77 19.76
N SER A 133 -6.37 5.26 18.78
CA SER A 133 -6.93 6.09 17.72
C SER A 133 -8.07 5.36 16.98
N PRO A 134 -9.19 6.03 16.71
CA PRO A 134 -10.32 5.45 15.98
C PRO A 134 -10.00 5.13 14.51
N THR A 135 -8.84 5.54 14.01
CA THR A 135 -8.38 5.30 12.64
C THR A 135 -7.21 4.30 12.57
N ASP A 136 -6.87 3.67 13.70
CA ASP A 136 -5.77 2.72 13.78
C ASP A 136 -6.05 1.46 12.94
N GLU A 137 -5.02 0.96 12.26
CA GLU A 137 -5.05 -0.17 11.33
C GLU A 137 -6.05 -0.06 10.16
N TRP A 138 -6.54 1.15 9.86
CA TRP A 138 -7.42 1.37 8.72
C TRP A 138 -6.70 1.09 7.40
N LEU A 139 -7.15 0.09 6.64
CA LEU A 139 -6.66 -0.16 5.28
C LEU A 139 -7.32 0.81 4.32
N ILE A 140 -6.54 1.77 3.81
CA ILE A 140 -7.00 2.85 2.94
C ILE A 140 -7.01 2.42 1.48
N ASP A 141 -6.04 1.60 1.05
CA ASP A 141 -6.00 1.01 -0.29
C ASP A 141 -5.51 -0.44 -0.20
N GLY A 142 -6.01 -1.30 -1.08
CA GLY A 142 -5.63 -2.72 -1.16
C GLY A 142 -6.72 -3.72 -0.78
N GLN A 143 -7.92 -3.26 -0.41
CA GLN A 143 -9.04 -4.12 0.02
C GLN A 143 -9.26 -5.33 -0.89
N GLN A 144 -9.35 -5.12 -2.21
CA GLN A 144 -9.66 -6.18 -3.18
C GLN A 144 -8.51 -7.21 -3.28
N ARG A 145 -7.26 -6.72 -3.20
CA ARG A 145 -6.05 -7.53 -3.26
C ARG A 145 -5.89 -8.41 -2.03
N TRP A 146 -6.10 -7.83 -0.84
CA TRP A 146 -6.08 -8.58 0.41
C TRP A 146 -7.24 -9.58 0.50
N SER A 147 -8.44 -9.20 0.04
CA SER A 147 -9.58 -10.12 -0.02
C SER A 147 -9.26 -11.35 -0.87
N ALA A 148 -8.70 -11.17 -2.08
CA ALA A 148 -8.27 -12.26 -2.93
C ALA A 148 -7.23 -13.18 -2.27
N VAL A 149 -6.25 -12.60 -1.54
CA VAL A 149 -5.25 -13.38 -0.79
C VAL A 149 -5.91 -14.24 0.27
N PHE A 150 -6.80 -13.66 1.09
CA PHE A 150 -7.46 -14.40 2.16
C PHE A 150 -8.41 -15.46 1.62
N GLU A 151 -9.19 -15.15 0.58
CA GLU A 151 -10.08 -16.12 -0.04
C GLU A 151 -9.31 -17.30 -0.66
N TYR A 152 -8.18 -17.04 -1.35
CA TYR A 152 -7.33 -18.11 -1.89
C TYR A 152 -6.77 -19.01 -0.77
N VAL A 153 -6.21 -18.39 0.28
CA VAL A 153 -5.56 -19.12 1.38
C VAL A 153 -6.55 -19.90 2.27
N ASP A 154 -7.84 -19.55 2.19
CA ASP A 154 -8.97 -20.23 2.83
C ASP A 154 -9.65 -21.25 1.89
N ASP A 155 -8.95 -21.67 0.82
CA ASP A 155 -9.41 -22.68 -0.14
C ASP A 155 -10.74 -22.34 -0.85
N ARG A 156 -11.04 -21.04 -1.05
CA ARG A 156 -12.29 -20.63 -1.71
C ARG A 156 -12.31 -20.86 -3.21
N PHE A 157 -11.14 -20.84 -3.85
CA PHE A 157 -11.00 -21.05 -5.28
C PHE A 157 -9.60 -21.59 -5.63
N PRO A 158 -9.46 -22.35 -6.73
CA PRO A 158 -8.16 -22.82 -7.18
C PRO A 158 -7.43 -21.76 -8.00
N VAL A 159 -6.09 -21.79 -7.97
CA VAL A 159 -5.21 -20.99 -8.83
C VAL A 159 -4.24 -21.93 -9.51
N MET A 160 -4.07 -21.80 -10.83
CA MET A 160 -3.29 -22.74 -11.66
C MET A 160 -3.70 -24.22 -11.48
N GLY A 161 -4.98 -24.46 -11.17
CA GLY A 161 -5.53 -25.81 -10.99
C GLY A 161 -5.42 -26.40 -9.58
N TYR A 162 -4.91 -25.64 -8.60
CA TYR A 162 -4.74 -26.13 -7.23
C TYR A 162 -5.42 -25.21 -6.21
N TYR A 163 -6.12 -25.79 -5.25
CA TYR A 163 -6.50 -25.12 -4.00
C TYR A 163 -5.28 -24.95 -3.09
N TRP A 164 -5.34 -24.01 -2.16
CA TRP A 164 -4.22 -23.72 -1.27
C TRP A 164 -3.76 -24.94 -0.45
N ASN A 165 -4.69 -25.76 0.03
CA ASN A 165 -4.39 -26.98 0.76
C ASN A 165 -3.76 -28.11 -0.08
N GLU A 166 -3.87 -28.03 -1.41
CA GLU A 166 -3.23 -28.95 -2.36
C GLU A 166 -1.80 -28.51 -2.69
N VAL A 167 -1.44 -27.25 -2.42
CA VAL A 167 -0.10 -26.71 -2.66
C VAL A 167 0.91 -27.27 -1.66
N SER A 168 2.08 -27.69 -2.15
CA SER A 168 3.16 -28.23 -1.33
C SER A 168 3.58 -27.25 -0.22
N GLU A 169 4.06 -27.75 0.91
CA GLU A 169 4.50 -26.87 2.00
C GLU A 169 5.64 -25.93 1.57
N VAL A 170 6.53 -26.40 0.70
CA VAL A 170 7.63 -25.60 0.15
C VAL A 170 7.09 -24.44 -0.68
N ASP A 171 6.12 -24.70 -1.55
CA ASP A 171 5.52 -23.67 -2.40
C ASP A 171 4.67 -22.70 -1.59
N ARG A 172 3.92 -23.19 -0.59
CA ARG A 172 3.19 -22.33 0.35
C ARG A 172 4.14 -21.37 1.08
N ARG A 173 5.29 -21.86 1.56
CA ARG A 173 6.34 -21.00 2.15
C ARG A 173 6.90 -20.01 1.13
N PHE A 174 7.13 -20.43 -0.11
CA PHE A 174 7.60 -19.55 -1.18
C PHE A 174 6.63 -18.40 -1.45
N PHE A 175 5.32 -18.69 -1.46
CA PHE A 175 4.26 -17.69 -1.61
C PHE A 175 4.16 -16.76 -0.41
N MET A 176 4.10 -17.30 0.81
CA MET A 176 3.95 -16.52 2.04
C MET A 176 5.19 -15.66 2.36
N ASN A 177 6.36 -16.03 1.84
CA ASN A 177 7.58 -15.22 1.97
C ASN A 177 7.73 -14.19 0.83
N ARG A 178 6.73 -14.01 -0.02
CA ARG A 178 6.76 -12.98 -1.07
C ARG A 178 6.72 -11.60 -0.42
N PRO A 179 7.70 -10.72 -0.67
CA PRO A 179 7.59 -9.33 -0.24
C PRO A 179 6.41 -8.63 -0.89
N TRP A 180 5.67 -7.81 -0.14
CA TRP A 180 4.68 -6.90 -0.72
C TRP A 180 4.85 -5.52 -0.09
N THR A 181 5.09 -4.52 -0.94
CA THR A 181 5.27 -3.12 -0.53
C THR A 181 4.01 -2.60 0.14
N CYS A 182 4.22 -2.03 1.32
CA CYS A 182 3.21 -1.44 2.17
C CYS A 182 3.58 0.00 2.48
N ILE A 183 2.63 0.92 2.33
CA ILE A 183 2.74 2.32 2.68
C ILE A 183 1.96 2.52 3.99
N ARG A 184 2.68 2.90 5.05
CA ARG A 184 2.06 3.25 6.34
C ARG A 184 1.88 4.76 6.44
N THR A 185 0.67 5.18 6.77
CA THR A 185 0.31 6.56 7.15
C THR A 185 0.03 6.65 8.65
N ALA A 186 0.02 7.86 9.22
CA ALA A 186 -0.19 8.08 10.66
C ALA A 186 -1.14 9.28 10.92
N TYR A 187 -2.30 9.29 10.26
CA TYR A 187 -3.32 10.32 10.42
C TYR A 187 -4.39 9.91 11.45
N THR A 188 -4.81 10.86 12.27
CA THR A 188 -5.92 10.71 13.24
C THR A 188 -7.24 11.27 12.70
N ASP A 189 -7.16 12.17 11.73
CA ASP A 189 -8.30 12.80 11.09
C ASP A 189 -8.87 11.89 9.98
N GLU A 190 -10.08 11.37 10.21
CA GLU A 190 -10.81 10.55 9.24
C GLU A 190 -11.03 11.28 7.90
N SER A 191 -11.23 12.60 7.90
CA SER A 191 -11.48 13.36 6.68
C SER A 191 -10.28 13.35 5.73
N VAL A 192 -9.07 13.39 6.29
CA VAL A 192 -7.81 13.27 5.53
C VAL A 192 -7.67 11.86 4.94
N LEU A 193 -7.96 10.83 5.72
CA LEU A 193 -7.91 9.45 5.25
C LEU A 193 -8.95 9.16 4.16
N ARG A 194 -10.13 9.77 4.24
CA ARG A 194 -11.15 9.69 3.20
C ARG A 194 -10.71 10.38 1.90
N ASP A 195 -10.11 11.57 1.98
CA ASP A 195 -9.57 12.25 0.79
C ASP A 195 -8.44 11.43 0.13
N ILE A 196 -7.57 10.80 0.93
CA ILE A 196 -6.53 9.88 0.42
C ILE A 196 -7.18 8.67 -0.28
N TYR A 197 -8.18 8.05 0.33
CA TYR A 197 -8.94 6.96 -0.28
C TYR A 197 -9.53 7.37 -1.62
N ASP A 198 -10.21 8.52 -1.68
CA ASP A 198 -10.88 8.97 -2.90
C ASP A 198 -9.89 9.20 -4.05
N ARG A 199 -8.70 9.76 -3.76
CA ARG A 199 -7.64 9.92 -4.76
C ARG A 199 -7.10 8.60 -5.28
N LEU A 200 -6.90 7.62 -4.40
CA LEU A 200 -6.38 6.31 -4.79
C LEU A 200 -7.41 5.49 -5.55
N ALA A 201 -8.69 5.55 -5.13
CA ALA A 201 -9.77 4.78 -5.71
C ALA A 201 -10.32 5.39 -7.02
N TYR A 202 -10.36 6.72 -7.12
CA TYR A 202 -11.04 7.43 -8.21
C TYR A 202 -10.14 8.39 -9.00
N GLY A 203 -8.87 8.58 -8.61
CA GLY A 203 -7.96 9.50 -9.30
C GLY A 203 -7.41 8.99 -10.63
N GLY A 204 -7.56 7.68 -10.92
CA GLY A 204 -7.17 7.08 -12.19
C GLY A 204 -8.34 6.90 -13.16
N THR A 205 -8.08 7.04 -14.46
CA THR A 205 -9.02 6.63 -15.51
C THR A 205 -8.66 5.21 -15.95
N PRO A 206 -9.56 4.22 -15.83
CA PRO A 206 -9.32 2.88 -16.37
C PRO A 206 -9.05 2.95 -17.88
N HIS A 207 -8.10 2.14 -18.36
CA HIS A 207 -7.91 1.97 -19.80
C HIS A 207 -9.16 1.39 -20.45
N ASP A 208 -9.50 1.89 -21.63
CA ASP A 208 -10.57 1.29 -22.43
C ASP A 208 -10.05 -0.03 -23.01
N PRO A 209 -10.81 -1.13 -22.96
CA PRO A 209 -10.44 -2.36 -23.64
C PRO A 209 -10.08 -2.17 -25.12
N SER A 210 -10.66 -1.17 -25.81
CA SER A 210 -10.34 -0.82 -27.19
C SER A 210 -8.93 -0.25 -27.39
N ASP A 211 -8.29 0.25 -26.33
CA ASP A 211 -6.91 0.78 -26.39
C ASP A 211 -5.87 -0.33 -26.56
N ARG A 212 -6.26 -1.59 -26.36
CA ARG A 212 -5.41 -2.75 -26.63
C ARG A 212 -5.46 -3.02 -28.13
N GLU A 213 -4.51 -2.46 -28.89
CA GLU A 213 -4.41 -2.73 -30.32
C GLU A 213 -4.51 -4.25 -30.59
N VAL A 214 -5.48 -4.63 -31.42
CA VAL A 214 -5.54 -5.99 -31.96
C VAL A 214 -4.39 -6.08 -32.95
N VAL A 215 -3.29 -6.73 -32.55
CA VAL A 215 -2.22 -7.09 -33.48
C VAL A 215 -2.86 -7.94 -34.57
N GLY A 216 -3.11 -7.31 -35.72
CA GLY A 216 -3.70 -7.96 -36.87
C GLY A 216 -2.85 -9.16 -37.25
N SER A 217 -3.50 -10.31 -37.37
CA SER A 217 -2.98 -11.46 -38.10
C SER A 217 -2.50 -10.99 -39.47
N GLY A 218 -1.18 -10.78 -39.60
CA GLY A 218 -0.56 -10.49 -40.89
C GLY A 218 -0.90 -11.60 -41.89
N PRO A 219 -1.02 -11.28 -43.19
CA PRO A 219 -1.43 -12.26 -44.18
C PRO A 219 -0.45 -13.44 -44.17
N SER A 220 -0.99 -14.64 -43.95
CA SER A 220 -0.28 -15.90 -44.14
C SER A 220 0.32 -15.90 -45.54
N ALA A 221 1.65 -15.76 -45.63
CA ALA A 221 2.37 -15.95 -46.87
C ALA A 221 2.07 -17.36 -47.39
N ARG A 222 1.52 -17.43 -48.60
CA ARG A 222 1.43 -18.65 -49.40
C ARG A 222 2.69 -18.81 -50.22
#